data_AF-A0A0N4T8C9-F1
#
_entry.id   AF-A0A0N4T8C9-F1
#
_cell.length_a   1.000
_cell.length_b   1.000
_cell.length_c   1.000
_cell.angle_alpha   90.00
_cell.angle_beta   90.00
_cell.angle_gamma   90.00
#
_symmetry.space_group_name_H-M   'P 1'
#
loop_
_entity.id
_entity.type
_entity.pdbx_description
1 polymer ?
#
loop_
_entity_poly.entity_id
_entity_poly.type
_entity_poly.pdbx_seq_one_letter_code
_entity_poly.pdbx_strand_id
1 'polypeptide(L)'
;MANQFFRFLLLVFSTVFSHTTVAFIWNDDRIVNLPGLTFKPNFEQYSGFLPTKTGNFLHYWLIESQNNPSNDPLVLWFNGGLGCNSLDGPLAQIGPFRVNQDGESLFENIYSWNKVANLIFLESPYGIGFSYRNTSIPSDVIWDDDMVDFINV
;
A
#
# COMPACT_ATOMS: atom_id res chain seq x y z
N MET A 1 -53.60 -20.54 -19.39
CA MET A 1 -52.94 -21.10 -18.18
C MET A 1 -51.42 -21.29 -18.32
N ALA A 2 -50.82 -21.16 -19.51
CA ALA A 2 -49.37 -21.32 -19.71
C ALA A 2 -48.52 -20.06 -19.40
N ASN A 3 -49.09 -18.85 -19.52
CA ASN A 3 -48.34 -17.60 -19.31
C ASN A 3 -48.08 -17.23 -17.84
N GLN A 4 -48.78 -17.83 -16.89
CA GLN A 4 -48.53 -17.60 -15.45
C GLN A 4 -47.38 -18.49 -14.94
N PHE A 5 -47.22 -19.70 -15.49
CA PHE A 5 -46.11 -20.60 -15.17
C PHE A 5 -44.75 -20.06 -15.65
N PHE A 6 -44.71 -19.45 -16.84
CA PHE A 6 -43.48 -18.88 -17.40
C PHE A 6 -42.98 -17.65 -16.61
N ARG A 7 -43.92 -16.86 -16.06
CA ARG A 7 -43.60 -15.71 -15.19
C ARG A 7 -43.06 -16.13 -13.83
N PHE A 8 -43.51 -17.26 -13.29
CA PHE A 8 -42.99 -17.81 -12.04
C PHE A 8 -41.57 -18.39 -12.23
N LEU A 9 -41.29 -19.04 -13.36
CA LEU A 9 -39.96 -19.58 -13.67
C LEU A 9 -38.89 -18.48 -13.84
N LEU A 10 -39.25 -17.34 -14.43
CA LEU A 10 -38.36 -16.18 -14.59
C LEU A 10 -38.07 -15.46 -13.26
N LEU A 11 -39.02 -15.46 -12.31
CA LEU A 11 -38.83 -14.85 -10.99
C LEU A 11 -37.88 -15.66 -10.11
N VAL A 12 -37.92 -17.00 -10.19
CA VAL A 12 -37.02 -17.89 -9.42
C VAL A 12 -35.57 -17.83 -9.94
N PHE A 13 -35.34 -17.51 -11.23
CA PHE A 13 -33.99 -17.27 -11.75
C PHE A 13 -33.39 -15.93 -11.32
N SER A 14 -34.22 -14.95 -10.93
CA SER A 14 -33.75 -13.61 -10.53
C SER A 14 -33.31 -13.49 -9.07
N THR A 15 -33.66 -14.47 -8.21
CA THR A 15 -33.37 -14.41 -6.76
C THR A 15 -32.19 -15.28 -6.31
N VAL A 16 -31.45 -15.91 -7.24
CA VAL A 16 -30.26 -16.74 -6.93
C VAL A 16 -28.96 -16.13 -7.50
N PHE A 17 -28.93 -14.82 -7.72
CA PHE A 17 -27.66 -14.10 -7.77
C PHE A 17 -27.35 -13.58 -6.36
N SER A 18 -26.99 -14.53 -5.49
CA SER A 18 -26.28 -14.23 -4.25
C SER A 18 -25.15 -13.28 -4.61
N HIS A 19 -25.25 -12.03 -4.15
CA HIS A 19 -24.11 -11.14 -4.12
C HIS A 19 -23.13 -11.76 -3.12
N THR A 20 -22.25 -12.65 -3.58
CA THR A 20 -20.94 -12.77 -2.98
C THR A 20 -20.27 -11.45 -3.27
N THR A 21 -20.45 -10.49 -2.37
CA THR A 21 -19.47 -9.43 -2.21
C THR A 21 -18.16 -10.15 -1.96
N VAL A 22 -17.28 -10.16 -2.96
CA VAL A 22 -15.86 -10.29 -2.67
C VAL A 22 -15.56 -9.04 -1.86
N ALA A 23 -15.66 -9.15 -0.53
CA ALA A 23 -14.97 -8.21 0.32
C ALA A 23 -13.51 -8.37 -0.09
N PHE A 24 -13.02 -7.46 -0.92
CA PHE A 24 -11.58 -7.27 -1.08
C PHE A 24 -11.03 -7.22 0.35
N ILE A 25 -10.10 -8.11 0.66
CA ILE A 25 -9.53 -8.19 2.00
C ILE A 25 -8.63 -6.96 2.13
N TRP A 26 -9.20 -5.83 2.53
CA TRP A 26 -8.47 -4.57 2.77
C TRP A 26 -7.54 -4.65 4.00
N ASN A 27 -7.28 -5.86 4.52
CA ASN A 27 -6.53 -6.10 5.75
C ASN A 27 -5.30 -7.00 5.58
N ASP A 28 -5.06 -7.60 4.40
CA ASP A 28 -3.95 -8.56 4.25
C ASP A 28 -2.57 -7.88 4.42
N ASP A 29 -2.47 -6.61 4.04
CA ASP A 29 -1.22 -5.84 4.14
C ASP A 29 -1.02 -5.16 5.50
N ARG A 30 -1.97 -5.27 6.44
CA ARG A 30 -1.93 -4.55 7.72
C ARG A 30 -0.81 -5.07 8.62
N ILE A 31 0.12 -4.20 9.03
CA ILE A 31 1.17 -4.57 9.98
C ILE A 31 0.61 -4.45 11.40
N VAL A 32 0.29 -5.59 12.01
CA VAL A 32 -0.21 -5.64 13.39
C VAL A 32 0.92 -5.50 14.41
N ASN A 33 2.08 -6.12 14.13
CA ASN A 33 3.25 -6.07 15.00
C ASN A 33 4.49 -5.77 14.16
N LEU A 34 5.12 -4.62 14.42
CA LEU A 34 6.42 -4.28 13.84
C LEU A 34 7.51 -4.60 14.87
N PRO A 35 8.46 -5.52 14.56
CA PRO A 35 9.55 -5.86 15.47
C PRO A 35 10.37 -4.63 15.87
N GLY A 36 10.86 -4.62 17.11
CA GLY A 36 11.75 -3.56 17.61
C GLY A 36 11.04 -2.30 18.12
N LEU A 37 9.74 -2.12 17.92
CA LEU A 37 9.02 -0.95 18.45
C LEU A 37 9.14 -0.83 19.97
N THR A 38 9.65 0.30 20.44
CA THR A 38 9.76 0.64 21.87
C THR A 38 8.64 1.55 22.36
N PHE A 39 7.67 1.86 21.50
CA PHE A 39 6.49 2.67 21.80
C PHE A 39 5.25 2.02 21.18
N LYS A 40 4.05 2.43 21.64
CA LYS A 40 2.78 1.95 21.10
C LYS A 40 2.24 2.95 20.06
N PRO A 41 2.21 2.60 18.76
CA PRO A 41 1.59 3.45 17.76
C PRO A 41 0.10 3.65 18.03
N ASN A 42 -0.39 4.87 17.77
CA ASN A 42 -1.81 5.21 17.79
C ASN A 42 -2.41 5.32 16.37
N PHE A 43 -1.67 4.87 15.36
CA PHE A 43 -2.01 4.92 13.95
C PHE A 43 -1.86 3.51 13.34
N GLU A 44 -2.55 3.29 12.23
CA GLU A 44 -2.41 2.05 11.46
C GLU A 44 -1.34 2.19 10.39
N GLN A 45 -0.83 1.05 9.94
CA GLN A 45 0.16 1.00 8.89
C GLN A 45 0.02 -0.29 8.09
N TYR A 46 0.38 -0.21 6.81
CA TYR A 46 0.18 -1.24 5.81
C TYR A 46 1.43 -1.36 4.96
N SER A 47 1.85 -2.58 4.64
CA SER A 47 2.98 -2.84 3.76
C SER A 47 2.64 -3.95 2.79
N GLY A 48 2.75 -3.67 1.50
CA GLY A 48 2.39 -4.61 0.45
C GLY A 48 2.96 -4.22 -0.90
N PHE A 49 2.29 -4.67 -1.97
CA PHE A 49 2.75 -4.46 -3.35
C PHE A 49 1.66 -3.88 -4.25
N LEU A 50 2.00 -2.82 -4.97
CA LEU A 50 1.15 -2.23 -6.00
C LEU A 50 1.55 -2.77 -7.38
N PRO A 51 0.65 -3.48 -8.09
CA PRO A 51 0.94 -3.98 -9.42
C PRO A 51 0.89 -2.83 -10.45
N THR A 52 1.88 -2.81 -11.35
CA THR A 52 1.92 -1.87 -12.48
C THR A 52 1.39 -2.51 -13.77
N LYS A 53 1.08 -1.69 -14.78
CA LYS A 53 0.67 -2.17 -16.11
C LYS A 53 1.77 -2.95 -16.85
N THR A 54 3.03 -2.75 -16.47
CA THR A 54 4.22 -3.38 -17.07
C THR A 54 4.60 -4.71 -16.42
N GLY A 55 3.80 -5.19 -15.45
CA GLY A 55 4.04 -6.42 -14.70
C GLY A 55 5.12 -6.29 -13.61
N ASN A 56 5.36 -5.06 -13.17
CA ASN A 56 6.16 -4.75 -11.99
C ASN A 56 5.25 -4.75 -10.75
N PHE A 57 5.85 -4.98 -9.58
CA PHE A 57 5.21 -4.95 -8.28
C PHE A 57 6.03 -4.01 -7.39
N LEU A 58 5.50 -2.82 -7.14
CA LEU A 58 6.20 -1.82 -6.33
C LEU A 58 5.83 -1.99 -4.86
N HIS A 59 6.83 -2.15 -4.01
CA HIS A 59 6.64 -2.21 -2.57
C HIS A 59 6.21 -0.84 -2.05
N TYR A 60 5.16 -0.83 -1.22
CA TYR A 60 4.72 0.36 -0.52
C TYR A 60 4.68 0.13 0.98
N TRP A 61 4.88 1.20 1.74
CA TRP A 61 4.54 1.27 3.16
C TRP A 61 3.66 2.50 3.40
N LEU A 62 2.38 2.28 3.67
CA LEU A 62 1.43 3.30 4.09
C LEU A 62 1.44 3.41 5.62
N ILE A 63 1.58 4.63 6.12
CA ILE A 63 1.52 4.97 7.54
C ILE A 63 0.44 6.04 7.69
N GLU A 64 -0.63 5.70 8.39
CA GLU A 64 -1.74 6.63 8.58
C GLU A 64 -1.40 7.80 9.50
N SER A 65 -2.21 8.86 9.40
CA SER A 65 -2.10 10.02 10.27
C SER A 65 -2.29 9.66 11.75
N GLN A 66 -1.56 10.31 12.65
CA GLN A 66 -1.76 10.20 14.09
C GLN A 66 -2.98 10.98 14.59
N ASN A 67 -3.55 11.86 13.76
CA ASN A 67 -4.64 12.77 14.12
C ASN A 67 -5.99 12.30 13.58
N ASN A 68 -6.26 12.45 12.28
CA ASN A 68 -7.53 12.06 11.67
C ASN A 68 -7.29 11.43 10.28
N PRO A 69 -6.88 10.14 10.20
CA PRO A 69 -6.54 9.46 8.95
C PRO A 69 -7.56 9.63 7.83
N SER A 70 -8.85 9.61 8.16
CA SER A 70 -9.93 9.72 7.17
C SER A 70 -10.08 11.11 6.55
N ASN A 71 -9.56 12.16 7.19
CA ASN A 71 -9.71 13.56 6.73
C ASN A 71 -8.37 14.25 6.44
N ASP A 72 -7.28 13.75 7.03
CA ASP A 72 -5.94 14.29 6.81
C ASP A 72 -5.43 13.93 5.40
N PRO A 73 -4.59 14.78 4.78
CA PRO A 73 -4.14 14.58 3.41
C PRO A 73 -3.32 13.29 3.24
N LEU A 74 -3.37 12.72 2.04
CA LEU A 74 -2.43 11.69 1.60
C LEU A 74 -1.20 12.34 0.97
N VAL A 75 -0.02 12.01 1.46
CA VAL A 75 1.27 12.46 0.94
C VAL A 75 2.02 11.26 0.41
N LEU A 76 2.29 11.29 -0.89
CA LEU A 76 3.14 10.32 -1.58
C LEU A 76 4.61 10.76 -1.45
N TRP A 77 5.46 9.85 -0.99
CA TRP A 77 6.89 10.09 -0.80
C TRP A 77 7.73 9.10 -1.61
N PHE A 78 8.71 9.64 -2.32
CA PHE A 78 9.78 8.90 -2.97
C PHE A 78 11.12 9.47 -2.53
N ASN A 79 12.07 8.59 -2.25
CA ASN A 79 13.47 9.00 -2.24
C ASN A 79 13.99 9.04 -3.69
N GLY A 80 14.78 10.06 -4.00
CA GLY A 80 15.45 10.19 -5.29
C GLY A 80 16.84 9.53 -5.30
N GLY A 81 17.46 9.54 -6.48
CA GLY A 81 18.78 8.96 -6.73
C GLY A 81 18.72 7.53 -7.28
N LEU A 82 19.69 7.17 -8.13
CA LEU A 82 19.77 5.82 -8.71
C LEU A 82 20.02 4.80 -7.59
N GLY A 83 19.05 3.95 -7.29
CA GLY A 83 19.24 2.85 -6.34
C GLY A 83 18.75 3.09 -4.90
N CYS A 84 18.35 4.31 -4.54
CA CYS A 84 17.94 4.65 -3.18
C CYS A 84 16.54 4.11 -2.88
N ASN A 85 16.38 3.39 -1.77
CA ASN A 85 15.08 2.90 -1.35
C ASN A 85 14.26 3.97 -0.61
N SER A 86 12.94 3.93 -0.80
CA SER A 86 12.02 4.87 -0.12
C SER A 86 11.82 4.54 1.37
N LEU A 87 12.32 3.40 1.84
CA LEU A 87 12.24 2.98 3.24
C LEU A 87 13.16 3.76 4.19
N ASP A 88 14.12 4.51 3.67
CA ASP A 88 14.82 5.53 4.44
C ASP A 88 13.86 6.67 4.89
N GLY A 89 12.77 6.89 4.14
CA GLY A 89 11.69 7.81 4.48
C GLY A 89 11.08 7.57 5.87
N PRO A 90 10.48 6.39 6.12
CA PRO A 90 9.86 6.06 7.40
C PRO A 90 10.85 5.90 8.56
N LEU A 91 12.10 5.51 8.28
CA LEU A 91 13.08 5.08 9.28
C LEU A 91 14.12 6.15 9.68
N ALA A 92 14.41 7.10 8.79
CA ALA A 92 15.48 8.09 9.02
C ALA A 92 15.07 9.52 8.70
N GLN A 93 14.06 9.73 7.84
CA GLN A 93 13.70 11.06 7.36
C GLN A 93 12.38 11.56 7.98
N ILE A 94 11.25 11.39 7.29
CA ILE A 94 10.01 12.09 7.64
C ILE A 94 8.99 11.23 8.41
N GLY A 95 9.16 9.91 8.46
CA GLY A 95 8.19 9.05 9.14
C GLY A 95 8.41 8.88 10.65
N PRO A 96 7.58 8.04 11.28
CA PRO A 96 7.44 7.97 12.74
C PRO A 96 8.52 7.16 13.45
N PHE A 97 9.36 6.43 12.72
CA PHE A 97 10.30 5.50 13.31
C PHE A 97 11.72 6.03 13.23
N ARG A 98 12.53 5.70 14.24
CA ARG A 98 13.97 5.91 14.23
C ARG A 98 14.66 4.66 14.72
N VAL A 99 15.65 4.21 13.95
CA VAL A 99 16.48 3.06 14.30
C VAL A 99 17.44 3.46 15.42
N ASN A 100 17.42 2.71 16.51
CA ASN A 100 18.39 2.86 17.60
C ASN A 100 19.78 2.36 17.17
N GLN A 101 20.79 2.68 17.98
CA GLN A 101 22.18 2.29 17.71
C GLN A 101 22.40 0.77 17.69
N ASP A 102 21.51 -0.01 18.31
CA ASP A 102 21.53 -1.48 18.25
C ASP A 102 21.17 -2.03 16.85
N GLY A 103 20.60 -1.21 15.96
CA GLY A 103 20.17 -1.63 14.62
C GLY A 103 18.92 -2.51 14.64
N GLU A 104 18.28 -2.69 15.79
CA GLU A 104 17.18 -3.63 15.99
C GLU A 104 15.92 -2.96 16.54
N SER A 105 16.07 -1.97 17.42
CA SER A 105 14.94 -1.31 18.07
C SER A 105 14.58 0.03 17.42
N LEU A 106 13.31 0.41 17.56
CA LEU A 106 12.71 1.59 16.94
C LEU A 106 12.08 2.50 18.00
N PHE A 107 12.52 3.75 18.06
CA PHE A 107 11.92 4.79 18.89
C PHE A 107 11.09 5.79 18.06
N GLU A 108 10.20 6.53 18.73
CA GLU A 108 9.30 7.48 18.07
C GLU A 108 10.05 8.73 17.58
N ASN A 109 9.81 9.12 16.32
CA ASN A 109 10.08 10.47 15.83
C ASN A 109 8.93 11.42 16.18
N ILE A 110 9.14 12.26 17.20
CA ILE A 110 8.15 13.26 17.62
C ILE A 110 7.94 14.41 16.60
N TYR A 111 8.70 14.46 15.51
CA TYR A 111 8.54 15.42 14.41
C TYR A 111 8.06 14.75 13.11
N SER A 112 7.51 13.54 13.20
CA SER A 112 7.01 12.81 12.05
C SER A 112 5.94 13.59 11.28
N TRP A 113 6.03 13.57 9.97
CA TRP A 113 5.02 14.17 9.10
C TRP A 113 3.67 13.46 9.22
N ASN A 114 3.66 12.19 9.65
CA ASN A 114 2.40 11.48 9.87
C ASN A 114 1.61 12.03 11.07
N LYS A 115 2.11 13.04 11.80
CA LYS A 115 1.28 13.74 12.81
C LYS A 115 0.08 14.48 12.19
N VAL A 116 0.12 14.80 10.89
CA VAL A 116 -0.93 15.57 10.20
C VAL A 116 -1.26 15.06 8.79
N ALA A 117 -0.75 13.89 8.41
CA ALA A 117 -0.93 13.34 7.07
C ALA A 117 -0.83 11.81 7.06
N ASN A 118 -1.48 11.18 6.09
CA ASN A 118 -1.21 9.80 5.72
C ASN A 118 0.02 9.79 4.80
N LEU A 119 1.05 9.02 5.12
CA LEU A 119 2.27 8.95 4.33
C LEU A 119 2.31 7.62 3.58
N ILE A 120 2.43 7.64 2.26
CA ILE A 120 2.73 6.45 1.47
C ILE A 120 4.15 6.54 0.91
N PHE A 121 5.02 5.66 1.40
CA PHE A 121 6.38 5.50 0.91
C PHE A 121 6.37 4.44 -0.16
N LEU A 122 6.79 4.78 -1.37
CA LEU A 122 6.75 3.86 -2.51
C LEU A 122 8.15 3.63 -3.05
N GLU A 123 8.58 2.38 -3.11
CA GLU A 123 9.86 2.02 -3.71
C GLU A 123 9.70 1.93 -5.23
N SER A 124 10.43 2.78 -5.94
CA SER A 124 10.34 2.88 -7.40
C SER A 124 11.70 3.26 -7.99
N PRO A 125 12.06 2.75 -9.18
CA PRO A 125 11.34 1.76 -10.00
C PRO A 125 11.46 0.33 -9.45
N TYR A 126 11.02 -0.67 -10.21
CA TYR A 126 11.24 -2.07 -9.84
C TYR A 126 12.74 -2.39 -9.72
N GLY A 127 13.09 -3.32 -8.83
CA GLY A 127 14.49 -3.64 -8.51
C GLY A 127 15.09 -2.76 -7.42
N ILE A 128 14.37 -1.75 -6.94
CA ILE A 128 14.70 -0.99 -5.73
C ILE A 128 14.05 -1.63 -4.50
N GLY A 129 14.86 -1.87 -3.47
CA GLY A 129 14.39 -2.42 -2.20
C GLY A 129 13.72 -3.79 -2.37
N PHE A 130 12.44 -3.88 -1.98
CA PHE A 130 11.62 -5.07 -2.12
C PHE A 130 10.82 -5.10 -3.43
N SER A 131 10.78 -4.01 -4.19
CA SER A 131 10.06 -3.95 -5.47
C SER A 131 10.65 -4.90 -6.49
N TYR A 132 9.79 -5.66 -7.18
CA TYR A 132 10.22 -6.71 -8.09
C TYR A 132 9.40 -6.73 -9.38
N ARG A 133 9.81 -7.60 -10.31
CA ARG A 133 9.12 -7.81 -11.59
C ARG A 133 8.90 -9.29 -11.83
N ASN A 134 7.83 -9.63 -12.55
CA ASN A 134 7.67 -10.96 -13.09
C ASN A 134 8.80 -11.27 -14.09
N THR A 135 9.61 -12.29 -13.81
CA THR A 135 10.77 -12.70 -14.61
C THR A 135 10.44 -13.16 -16.02
N SER A 136 9.16 -13.37 -16.33
CA SER A 136 8.68 -13.74 -17.67
C SER A 136 8.64 -12.54 -18.63
N ILE A 137 8.86 -11.32 -18.14
CA ILE A 137 8.81 -10.08 -18.91
C ILE A 137 10.25 -9.58 -19.15
N PRO A 138 10.62 -9.19 -20.40
CA PRO A 138 11.93 -8.64 -20.70
C PRO A 138 12.25 -7.42 -19.84
N SER A 139 13.53 -7.25 -19.48
CA SER A 139 14.01 -6.10 -18.71
C SER A 139 13.71 -4.78 -19.42
N ASP A 140 13.39 -3.75 -18.64
CA ASP A 140 13.26 -2.41 -19.19
C ASP A 140 14.66 -1.85 -19.53
N VAL A 141 14.74 -1.15 -20.65
CA VAL A 141 15.97 -0.50 -21.17
C VAL A 141 15.96 1.01 -20.96
N ILE A 142 14.83 1.56 -20.49
CA ILE A 142 14.62 2.97 -20.16
C ILE A 142 14.13 3.00 -18.72
N TRP A 143 14.60 3.96 -17.94
CA TRP A 143 14.19 4.19 -16.56
C TRP A 143 13.73 5.64 -16.44
N ASP A 144 12.43 5.88 -16.60
CA ASP A 144 11.78 7.18 -16.55
C ASP A 144 10.61 7.17 -15.54
N ASP A 145 9.94 8.31 -15.42
CA ASP A 145 8.78 8.50 -14.57
C ASP A 145 7.54 7.73 -15.07
N ASP A 146 7.52 7.28 -16.32
CA ASP A 146 6.48 6.39 -16.85
C ASP A 146 6.46 5.01 -16.13
N MET A 147 7.49 4.69 -15.34
CA MET A 147 7.48 3.49 -14.47
C MET A 147 6.54 3.59 -13.27
N VAL A 148 6.10 4.80 -12.90
CA VAL A 148 5.10 5.04 -11.83
C VAL A 148 3.73 5.45 -12.36
N ASP A 149 3.51 5.35 -13.67
CA ASP A 149 2.34 5.83 -14.42
C ASP A 149 1.02 5.07 -14.13
N PHE A 150 1.02 4.24 -13.07
CA PHE A 150 -0.18 3.61 -12.52
C PHE A 150 -0.79 4.41 -11.36
N ILE A 151 -0.08 5.42 -10.83
CA ILE A 151 -0.59 6.31 -9.80
C ILE A 151 -1.53 7.31 -10.48
N ASN A 152 -2.76 6.87 -10.77
CA ASN A 152 -3.87 7.76 -11.05
C ASN A 152 -4.27 8.46 -9.74
N VAL A 153 -3.47 9.43 -9.30
CA VAL A 153 -3.86 10.40 -8.27
C VAL A 153 -4.55 11.58 -8.94
#